data_AF-A0A955RD42-F1
#
_entry.id   AF-A0A955RD42-F1
#
_cell.length_a   1.000
_cell.length_b   1.000
_cell.length_c   1.000
_cell.angle_alpha   90.00
_cell.angle_beta   90.00
_cell.angle_gamma   90.00
#
_symmetry.space_group_name_H-M   'P 1'
#
loop_
_entity.id
_entity.type
_entity.pdbx_description
1 polymer ?
#
loop_
_entity_poly.entity_id
_entity_poly.type
_entity_poly.pdbx_seq_one_letter_code
_entity_poly.pdbx_strand_id
1 'polypeptide(L)'
;MLIDDVRDRASMLGYSSNMAMTRDRLSPATRNQALSALRFLYLEVLHLERPGLDEIDRAKAPRSLPTVLTRSEVRALLGASEGEPRLRMSLA
;
A
#
# COMPACT_ATOMS: atom_id res chain seq x y z
N MET A 1 13.00 -8.75 -27.32
CA MET A 1 13.68 -7.49 -27.00
C MET A 1 12.84 -6.62 -26.03
N LEU A 2 12.26 -7.21 -24.98
CA LEU A 2 11.44 -6.47 -24.00
C LEU A 2 11.41 -7.11 -22.60
N ILE A 3 12.16 -8.21 -22.38
CA ILE A 3 12.15 -8.97 -21.13
C ILE A 3 13.47 -8.80 -20.36
N ASP A 4 14.59 -8.56 -21.04
CA ASP A 4 15.88 -8.35 -20.37
C ASP A 4 15.95 -7.02 -19.61
N ASP A 5 15.29 -5.97 -20.11
CA ASP A 5 15.27 -4.63 -19.50
C ASP A 5 14.60 -4.58 -18.12
N VAL A 6 13.61 -5.45 -17.91
CA VAL A 6 12.93 -5.57 -16.61
C VAL A 6 13.88 -6.12 -15.55
N ARG A 7 14.89 -6.93 -15.91
CA ARG A 7 15.78 -7.57 -14.94
C ARG A 7 16.86 -6.64 -14.36
N ASP A 8 17.02 -5.43 -14.90
CA ASP A 8 18.08 -4.51 -14.49
C ASP A 8 17.71 -3.61 -13.29
N ARG A 9 18.69 -3.35 -12.42
CA ARG A 9 18.55 -2.52 -11.22
C ARG A 9 18.21 -1.06 -11.56
N ALA A 10 18.73 -0.52 -12.66
CA ALA A 10 18.46 0.85 -13.06
C ALA A 10 16.99 1.05 -13.43
N SER A 11 16.37 0.05 -14.06
CA SER A 11 14.93 0.04 -14.38
C SER A 11 14.06 0.07 -13.12
N MET A 12 14.44 -0.65 -12.07
CA MET A 12 13.73 -0.66 -10.78
C MET A 12 13.83 0.69 -10.04
N LEU A 13 15.04 1.26 -10.00
CA LEU A 13 15.27 2.58 -9.40
C LEU A 13 14.58 3.68 -10.20
N GLY A 14 14.56 3.57 -11.52
CA GLY A 14 13.83 4.47 -12.42
C GLY A 14 12.33 4.42 -12.17
N TYR A 15 11.74 3.23 -12.01
CA TYR A 15 10.31 3.08 -11.74
C TYR A 15 9.92 3.63 -10.36
N SER A 16 10.68 3.30 -9.31
CA SER A 16 10.42 3.81 -7.94
C SER A 16 10.62 5.32 -7.83
N SER A 17 11.66 5.87 -8.47
CA SER A 17 11.87 7.32 -8.54
C SER A 17 10.78 8.00 -9.36
N ASN A 18 10.34 7.39 -10.47
CA ASN A 18 9.21 7.89 -11.24
C ASN A 18 7.94 7.90 -10.40
N MET A 19 7.63 6.85 -9.64
CA MET A 19 6.47 6.85 -8.73
C MET A 19 6.57 7.89 -7.59
N ALA A 20 7.78 8.21 -7.16
CA ALA A 20 8.02 9.28 -6.19
C ALA A 20 7.91 10.69 -6.83
N MET A 21 8.21 10.81 -8.13
CA MET A 21 8.23 12.07 -8.88
C MET A 21 6.98 12.31 -9.75
N THR A 22 6.10 11.32 -9.94
CA THR A 22 4.92 11.47 -10.80
C THR A 22 3.94 12.47 -10.21
N ARG A 23 3.29 13.21 -11.12
CA ARG A 23 2.50 14.43 -10.91
C ARG A 23 1.43 14.39 -9.81
N ASP A 24 1.01 13.20 -9.36
CA ASP A 24 -0.09 13.01 -8.40
C ASP A 24 0.32 12.80 -6.94
N ARG A 25 1.63 12.85 -6.59
CA ARG A 25 2.13 12.65 -5.20
C ARG A 25 1.41 11.50 -4.47
N LEU A 26 1.66 10.27 -4.93
CA LEU A 26 1.05 9.06 -4.37
C LEU A 26 1.23 8.99 -2.84
N SER A 27 0.20 8.47 -2.16
CA SER A 27 0.26 8.29 -0.72
C SER A 27 1.42 7.34 -0.33
N PRO A 28 2.01 7.49 0.87
CA PRO A 28 3.03 6.56 1.36
C PRO A 28 2.58 5.09 1.33
N ALA A 29 1.31 4.82 1.60
CA ALA A 29 0.75 3.46 1.53
C ALA A 29 0.77 2.92 0.10
N THR A 30 0.36 3.73 -0.88
CA THR A 30 0.37 3.36 -2.30
C THR A 30 1.79 3.08 -2.79
N ARG A 31 2.78 3.90 -2.39
CA ARG A 31 4.20 3.68 -2.71
C ARG A 31 4.72 2.37 -2.12
N ASN A 32 4.40 2.08 -0.87
CA ASN A 32 4.82 0.84 -0.20
C ASN A 32 4.16 -0.41 -0.83
N GLN A 33 2.90 -0.29 -1.25
CA GLN A 33 2.19 -1.37 -1.93
C GLN A 33 2.84 -1.68 -3.29
N ALA A 34 3.16 -0.65 -4.08
CA ALA A 34 3.84 -0.83 -5.35
C ALA A 34 5.23 -1.46 -5.18
N LEU A 35 6.01 -1.01 -4.19
CA LEU A 35 7.31 -1.63 -3.89
C LEU A 35 7.17 -3.11 -3.50
N SER A 36 6.12 -3.45 -2.74
CA SER A 36 5.85 -4.85 -2.37
C SER A 36 5.45 -5.70 -3.58
N ALA A 37 4.66 -5.14 -4.51
CA ALA A 37 4.30 -5.79 -5.76
C ALA A 37 5.52 -6.02 -6.67
N LEU A 38 6.42 -5.05 -6.76
CA LEU A 38 7.68 -5.20 -7.49
C LEU A 38 8.54 -6.30 -6.85
N ARG A 39 8.73 -6.26 -5.53
CA ARG A 39 9.49 -7.29 -4.81
C ARG A 39 8.93 -8.69 -5.08
N PHE A 40 7.61 -8.86 -5.07
CA PHE A 40 6.96 -10.12 -5.41
C PHE A 40 7.25 -10.56 -6.85
N LEU A 41 7.10 -9.65 -7.83
CA LEU A 41 7.41 -9.93 -9.23
C LEU A 41 8.87 -10.41 -9.40
N TYR A 42 9.81 -9.74 -8.75
CA TYR A 42 11.23 -10.05 -8.91
C TYR A 42 11.69 -11.30 -8.18
N LEU A 43 11.21 -11.54 -6.95
CA LEU A 43 11.62 -12.68 -6.14
C LEU A 43 10.85 -13.96 -6.50
N GLU A 44 9.52 -13.86 -6.63
CA GLU A 44 8.65 -15.04 -6.74
C GLU A 44 8.35 -15.43 -8.19
N VAL A 45 8.25 -14.47 -9.10
CA VAL A 45 7.90 -14.75 -10.51
C VAL A 45 9.15 -14.87 -11.38
N LEU A 46 10.12 -13.96 -11.20
CA LEU A 46 11.34 -13.93 -12.01
C LEU A 46 12.52 -14.70 -11.38
N HIS A 47 12.36 -15.18 -10.13
CA HIS A 47 13.38 -15.92 -9.37
C HIS A 47 14.76 -15.26 -9.36
N LEU A 48 14.78 -13.92 -9.27
CA LEU A 48 16.03 -13.17 -9.18
C LEU A 48 16.50 -13.12 -7.73
N GLU A 49 17.64 -13.75 -7.44
CA GLU A 49 18.23 -13.70 -6.11
C GLU A 49 18.79 -12.28 -5.84
N ARG A 50 18.16 -11.56 -4.90
CA ARG A 50 18.61 -10.26 -4.37
C ARG A 50 18.72 -9.15 -5.43
N PRO A 51 17.61 -8.68 -6.02
CA PRO A 51 17.58 -7.60 -7.01
C PRO A 51 17.96 -6.19 -6.50
N GLY A 52 18.56 -6.04 -5.31
CA GLY A 52 18.87 -4.74 -4.71
C GLY A 52 17.64 -3.91 -4.30
N LEU A 53 16.42 -4.47 -4.41
CA LEU A 53 15.16 -3.82 -4.04
C LEU A 53 15.03 -3.56 -2.53
N ASP A 54 15.75 -4.33 -1.71
CA ASP A 54 15.77 -4.17 -0.26
C ASP A 54 16.51 -2.88 0.18
N GLU A 55 17.30 -2.27 -0.72
CA GLU A 55 17.95 -0.97 -0.50
C GLU A 55 17.02 0.22 -0.80
N ILE A 56 15.84 -0.02 -1.39
CA ILE A 56 14.89 1.03 -1.71
C ILE A 56 14.08 1.37 -0.45
N ASP A 57 14.29 2.58 0.07
CA ASP A 57 13.60 3.06 1.26
C ASP A 57 12.08 3.07 1.09
N ARG A 58 11.41 2.32 1.98
CA ARG A 58 9.95 2.38 2.12
C ARG A 58 9.51 3.78 2.51
N ALA A 59 8.32 4.16 2.03
CA ALA A 59 7.65 5.35 2.48
C ALA A 59 7.30 5.28 3.96
N LYS A 60 7.68 6.32 4.70
CA LYS A 60 7.22 6.51 6.07
C LYS A 60 5.71 6.72 6.03
N ALA A 61 4.97 5.76 6.57
CA ALA A 61 3.53 5.92 6.74
C ALA A 61 3.28 6.98 7.83
N PRO A 62 2.39 7.95 7.60
CA PRO A 62 1.98 8.87 8.64
C PRO A 62 1.24 8.09 9.73
N ARG A 63 1.61 8.30 10.99
CA ARG A 63 0.91 7.70 12.13
C ARG A 63 -0.35 8.54 12.38
N SER A 64 -1.52 8.02 12.02
CA SER A 64 -2.79 8.63 12.42
C SER A 64 -3.03 8.39 13.91
N LEU A 65 -3.54 9.41 14.60
CA LEU A 65 -4.03 9.24 15.96
C LEU A 65 -5.40 8.55 15.89
N PRO A 66 -5.66 7.54 16.75
CA PRO A 66 -6.97 6.90 16.78
C PRO A 66 -8.00 7.90 17.32
N THR A 67 -8.95 8.30 16.47
CA THR A 67 -10.12 9.08 16.88
C THR A 67 -11.25 8.10 17.23
N VAL A 68 -11.82 8.25 18.42
CA VAL A 68 -12.93 7.41 18.90
C VAL A 68 -14.26 8.14 18.79
N LEU A 69 -15.32 7.41 18.45
CA LEU A 69 -16.69 7.92 18.48
C LEU A 69 -17.22 7.96 19.92
N THR A 70 -17.99 8.98 20.23
CA THR A 70 -18.77 9.06 21.48
C THR A 70 -19.90 8.02 21.48
N ARG A 71 -20.40 7.68 22.68
CA ARG A 71 -21.53 6.73 22.82
C ARG A 71 -22.77 7.17 22.04
N SER A 72 -23.02 8.47 21.97
CA SER A 72 -24.13 9.05 21.19
C SER A 72 -23.95 8.85 19.68
N GLU A 73 -22.75 9.06 19.16
CA GLU A 73 -22.44 8.87 17.73
C GLU A 73 -22.53 7.40 17.34
N VAL A 74 -22.04 6.48 18.18
CA VAL A 74 -22.17 5.03 17.95
C VAL A 74 -23.65 4.62 17.90
N ARG A 75 -24.48 5.12 18.83
CA ARG A 75 -25.91 4.83 18.85
C ARG A 75 -26.63 5.36 17.60
N ALA A 76 -26.29 6.57 17.17
CA ALA A 76 -26.84 7.15 15.95
C ALA A 76 -26.45 6.35 14.70
N LEU A 77 -25.19 5.91 14.62
CA LEU A 77 -24.65 5.17 13.47
C LEU A 77 -25.22 3.74 13.37
N LEU A 78 -25.40 3.07 14.50
CA LEU A 78 -26.09 1.78 14.58
C LEU A 78 -27.60 1.91 14.30
N GLY A 79 -28.22 3.02 14.72
CA GLY A 79 -29.64 3.30 14.44
C GLY A 79 -29.92 3.62 12.98
N ALA A 80 -28.94 4.17 12.26
CA ALA A 80 -29.02 4.48 10.83
C ALA A 80 -28.65 3.28 9.92
N SER A 81 -28.17 2.17 10.49
CA SER A 81 -27.79 0.97 9.76
C SER A 81 -28.84 -0.12 9.97
N GLU A 82 -29.19 -0.87 8.92
CA GLU A 82 -30.14 -1.99 8.98
C GLU A 82 -29.52 -3.27 8.41
N GLY A 83 -30.06 -4.44 8.77
CA GLY A 83 -29.62 -5.73 8.23
C GLY A 83 -28.22 -6.17 8.67
N GLU A 84 -27.50 -6.86 7.78
CA GLU A 84 -26.17 -7.45 8.03
C GLU A 84 -25.11 -6.43 8.49
N PRO A 85 -25.01 -5.21 7.90
CA PRO A 85 -24.07 -4.20 8.37
C PRO A 85 -24.26 -3.82 9.84
N ARG A 86 -25.50 -3.72 10.32
CA ARG A 86 -25.79 -3.42 11.72
C ARG A 86 -25.29 -4.51 12.65
N LEU A 87 -25.49 -5.78 12.27
CA LEU A 87 -25.04 -6.92 13.05
C LEU A 87 -23.52 -6.94 13.16
N ARG A 88 -22.81 -6.78 12.03
CA ARG A 88 -21.35 -6.71 11.99
C ARG A 88 -20.79 -5.58 12.85
N MET A 89 -21.44 -4.42 12.84
CA MET A 89 -21.01 -3.26 13.65
C MET A 89 -21.27 -3.42 15.15
N SER A 90 -22.31 -4.16 15.53
CA SER A 90 -22.64 -4.42 16.96
C SER A 90 -21.78 -5.50 17.61
N LEU A 91 -21.06 -6.30 16.82
CA LEU A 91 -20.25 -7.43 17.26
C LEU A 91 -18.73 -7.13 17.32
N ALA A 92 -18.32 -5.93 16.88
CA ALA A 92 -16.95 -5.44 16.96
C ALA A 92 -16.69 -4.74 18.31
#